data_AF-A0A9P4QGR3-F1
#
_entry.id   AF-A0A9P4QGR3-F1
#
_cell.length_a   1.000
_cell.length_b   1.000
_cell.length_c   1.000
_cell.angle_alpha   90.00
_cell.angle_beta   90.00
_cell.angle_gamma   90.00
#
_symmetry.space_group_name_H-M   'P 1'
#
loop_
_entity.id
_entity.type
_entity.pdbx_description
1 polymer ?
#
loop_
_entity_poly.entity_id
_entity_poly.type
_entity_poly.pdbx_seq_one_letter_code
_entity_poly.pdbx_strand_id
1 'polypeptide(L)'
;MAEDLDFLRDFPPGDATIQYHDRAGQLCCIANINLLIVGASSALLPHAFQEGRSGPCFYSELLSPITAPGFVRFLYTGTYAPSRVDGVGCLYDDVPTSLLLHCQMYRLGETFDMPDLKTQAYVNVLRQCEFACSSPEQPIDLCAAVRFVYQYLSGHELLLDAIINYCVECLLTHRLPEDAAFADLVYELRVFAQDLNNNVRHRGFESESKFTNTFVITEDLLLTRWQLPKQSSNCGQRHTRQRRTPREKTYRRSA
;
A
#
# COMPACT_ATOMS: atom_id res chain seq x y z
N MET A 1 4.79 -19.72 -14.27
CA MET A 1 5.66 -20.48 -13.34
C MET A 1 6.96 -20.91 -14.02
N ALA A 2 6.96 -21.74 -15.07
CA ALA A 2 8.22 -22.18 -15.72
C ALA A 2 8.91 -21.03 -16.49
N GLU A 3 8.16 -20.25 -17.27
CA GLU A 3 8.69 -19.11 -18.05
C GLU A 3 9.22 -17.97 -17.17
N ASP A 4 8.73 -17.84 -15.94
CA ASP A 4 9.12 -16.75 -15.04
C ASP A 4 10.54 -16.87 -14.51
N LEU A 5 11.15 -18.06 -14.62
CA LEU A 5 12.48 -18.40 -14.08
C LEU A 5 13.46 -18.85 -15.18
N ASP A 6 13.08 -18.80 -16.46
CA ASP A 6 13.94 -19.27 -17.55
C ASP A 6 15.25 -18.48 -17.67
N PHE A 7 15.25 -17.22 -17.22
CA PHE A 7 16.46 -16.39 -17.16
C PHE A 7 17.58 -17.03 -16.33
N LEU A 8 17.28 -17.92 -15.36
CA LEU A 8 18.30 -18.59 -14.55
C LEU A 8 19.25 -19.45 -15.39
N ARG A 9 18.82 -19.87 -16.59
CA ARG A 9 19.65 -20.66 -17.51
C ARG A 9 20.83 -19.85 -18.09
N ASP A 10 20.73 -18.53 -18.06
CA ASP A 10 21.76 -17.62 -18.58
C ASP A 10 22.88 -17.33 -17.56
N PHE A 11 22.76 -17.88 -16.34
CA PHE A 11 23.69 -17.63 -15.23
C PHE A 11 24.31 -18.95 -14.71
N PRO A 12 25.50 -18.89 -14.08
CA PRO A 12 26.12 -20.08 -13.50
C PRO A 12 25.25 -20.63 -12.36
N PRO A 13 24.96 -21.96 -12.36
CA PRO A 13 24.12 -22.57 -11.34
C PRO A 13 24.80 -22.51 -9.97
N GLY A 14 24.01 -22.34 -8.92
CA GLY A 14 24.46 -22.48 -7.54
C GLY A 14 23.86 -23.70 -6.83
N ASP A 15 24.13 -23.81 -5.55
CA ASP A 15 23.68 -24.90 -4.67
C ASP A 15 22.63 -24.45 -3.63
N ALA A 16 22.26 -23.17 -3.62
CA ALA A 16 21.30 -22.64 -2.68
C ALA A 16 19.85 -22.76 -3.18
N THR A 17 18.91 -22.67 -2.24
CA THR A 17 17.48 -22.73 -2.51
C THR A 17 16.74 -21.58 -1.83
N ILE A 18 15.73 -21.03 -2.50
CA ILE A 18 14.79 -20.04 -1.94
C ILE A 18 13.43 -20.70 -1.81
N GLN A 19 12.84 -20.62 -0.62
CA GLN A 19 11.59 -21.28 -0.27
C GLN A 19 10.49 -20.26 0.03
N TYR A 20 9.26 -20.59 -0.35
CA TYR A 20 8.05 -19.81 -0.07
C TYR A 20 6.84 -20.72 0.01
N HIS A 21 5.78 -20.27 0.69
CA HIS A 21 4.50 -21.00 0.70
C HIS A 21 3.64 -20.59 -0.50
N ASP A 22 3.00 -21.57 -1.13
CA ASP A 22 2.00 -21.31 -2.15
C ASP A 22 0.63 -20.90 -1.57
N ARG A 23 -0.36 -20.67 -2.45
CA ARG A 23 -1.71 -20.30 -2.02
C ARG A 23 -2.43 -21.39 -1.23
N ALA A 24 -1.98 -22.64 -1.33
CA ALA A 24 -2.49 -23.79 -0.58
C ALA A 24 -1.69 -24.06 0.71
N GLY A 25 -0.70 -23.22 1.04
CA GLY A 25 0.20 -23.40 2.17
C GLY A 25 1.25 -24.50 1.97
N GLN A 26 1.43 -24.98 0.74
CA GLN A 26 2.48 -25.94 0.42
C GLN A 26 3.81 -25.23 0.21
N LEU A 27 4.89 -25.85 0.69
CA LEU A 27 6.24 -25.31 0.53
C LEU A 27 6.70 -25.51 -0.92
N CYS A 28 7.00 -24.40 -1.58
CA CYS A 28 7.60 -24.34 -2.91
C CYS A 28 9.05 -23.88 -2.82
N CYS A 29 9.86 -24.32 -3.78
CA CYS A 29 11.30 -24.08 -3.80
C CYS A 29 11.74 -23.58 -5.18
N ILE A 30 12.63 -22.59 -5.20
CA ILE A 30 13.41 -22.18 -6.37
C ILE A 30 14.84 -22.66 -6.11
N ALA A 31 15.32 -23.58 -6.95
CA ALA A 31 16.65 -24.18 -6.83
C ALA A 31 17.68 -23.49 -7.73
N ASN A 32 18.92 -23.94 -7.62
CA ASN A 32 20.07 -23.47 -8.40
C ASN A 32 20.45 -22.00 -8.14
N ILE A 33 20.18 -21.52 -6.92
CA ILE A 33 20.48 -20.14 -6.52
C ILE A 33 21.98 -20.00 -6.24
N ASN A 34 22.60 -19.01 -6.86
CA ASN A 34 24.03 -18.74 -6.76
C ASN A 34 24.28 -17.60 -5.76
N LEU A 35 24.80 -17.94 -4.59
CA LEU A 35 25.01 -16.97 -3.51
C LEU A 35 26.01 -15.86 -3.84
N LEU A 36 26.92 -16.08 -4.79
CA LEU A 36 27.82 -15.01 -5.24
C LEU A 36 27.07 -13.93 -6.01
N ILE A 37 26.10 -14.32 -6.84
CA ILE A 37 25.23 -13.39 -7.57
C ILE A 37 24.30 -12.68 -6.58
N VAL A 38 23.69 -13.43 -5.66
CA VAL A 38 22.84 -12.87 -4.59
C VAL A 38 23.62 -11.82 -3.78
N GLY A 39 24.88 -12.11 -3.43
CA GLY A 39 25.75 -11.22 -2.67
C GLY A 39 26.17 -9.96 -3.41
N ALA A 40 26.11 -9.94 -4.74
CA ALA A 40 26.32 -8.73 -5.52
C ALA A 40 25.12 -7.77 -5.43
N SER A 41 23.91 -8.30 -5.23
CA SER A 41 22.66 -7.52 -5.14
C SER A 41 22.32 -7.06 -3.72
N SER A 42 22.72 -7.82 -2.68
CA SER A 42 22.57 -7.43 -1.28
C SER A 42 23.69 -8.00 -0.44
N ALA A 43 24.33 -7.17 0.37
CA ALA A 43 25.33 -7.62 1.33
C ALA A 43 24.72 -8.43 2.49
N LEU A 44 23.45 -8.19 2.83
CA LEU A 44 22.77 -8.86 3.95
C LEU A 44 22.16 -10.21 3.56
N LEU A 45 21.62 -10.30 2.34
CA LEU A 45 20.80 -11.44 1.95
C LEU A 45 21.54 -12.80 1.97
N PRO A 46 22.80 -12.93 1.52
CA PRO A 46 23.52 -14.21 1.64
C PRO A 46 23.64 -14.72 3.07
N HIS A 47 23.72 -13.82 4.06
CA HIS A 47 23.79 -14.19 5.48
C HIS A 47 22.45 -14.67 6.04
N ALA A 48 21.34 -14.42 5.35
CA ALA A 48 20.02 -14.93 5.73
C ALA A 48 19.81 -16.40 5.30
N PHE A 49 20.68 -16.96 4.45
CA PHE A 49 20.64 -18.38 4.10
C PHE A 49 21.16 -19.22 5.26
N GLN A 50 20.39 -20.24 5.63
CA GLN A 50 20.75 -21.20 6.67
C GLN A 50 21.27 -22.49 6.02
N GLU A 51 22.30 -23.10 6.58
CA GLU A 51 22.77 -24.41 6.09
C GLU A 51 21.70 -25.49 6.30
N GLY A 52 21.26 -26.09 5.19
CA GLY A 52 20.37 -27.24 5.18
C GLY A 52 21.08 -28.51 4.69
N ARG A 53 20.38 -29.65 4.76
CA ARG A 53 20.90 -30.94 4.28
C ARG A 53 21.23 -30.98 2.80
N SER A 54 20.58 -30.13 2.01
CA SER A 54 20.71 -30.06 0.55
C SER A 54 21.50 -28.83 0.10
N GLY A 55 22.15 -28.13 1.02
CA GLY A 55 22.81 -26.85 0.78
C GLY A 55 22.12 -25.67 1.47
N PRO A 56 22.61 -24.44 1.26
CA PRO A 56 22.05 -23.24 1.86
C PRO A 56 20.59 -23.00 1.45
N CYS A 57 19.77 -22.60 2.40
CA CYS A 57 18.34 -22.42 2.22
C CYS A 57 17.87 -21.10 2.82
N PHE A 58 17.11 -20.32 2.05
CA PHE A 58 16.48 -19.10 2.51
C PHE A 58 14.96 -19.24 2.49
N TYR A 59 14.33 -18.88 3.61
CA TYR A 59 12.88 -18.81 3.74
C TYR A 59 12.49 -17.45 4.29
N SER A 60 11.44 -16.86 3.74
CA SER A 60 10.84 -15.63 4.25
C SER A 60 9.34 -15.64 4.02
N GLU A 61 8.58 -15.24 5.04
CA GLU A 61 7.12 -15.05 4.95
C GLU A 61 6.73 -13.90 4.01
N LEU A 62 7.69 -13.06 3.61
CA LEU A 62 7.48 -12.01 2.61
C LEU A 62 7.47 -12.55 1.18
N LEU A 63 7.98 -13.77 0.98
CA LEU A 63 7.95 -14.43 -0.31
C LEU A 63 6.63 -15.18 -0.50
N SER A 64 6.08 -15.04 -1.69
CA SER A 64 4.83 -15.66 -2.14
C SER A 64 5.00 -16.11 -3.59
N PRO A 65 4.04 -16.86 -4.16
CA PRO A 65 4.10 -17.24 -5.58
C PRO A 65 4.19 -16.04 -6.54
N ILE A 66 3.72 -14.87 -6.10
CA ILE A 66 3.70 -13.65 -6.90
C ILE A 66 5.03 -12.90 -6.77
N THR A 67 5.60 -12.84 -5.57
CA THR A 67 6.82 -12.06 -5.29
C THR A 67 8.10 -12.86 -5.51
N ALA A 68 8.10 -14.17 -5.26
CA ALA A 68 9.32 -14.99 -5.30
C ALA A 68 9.98 -15.00 -6.69
N PRO A 69 9.28 -15.20 -7.81
CA PRO A 69 9.92 -15.17 -9.13
C PRO A 69 10.49 -13.80 -9.47
N GLY A 70 9.74 -12.71 -9.20
CA GLY A 70 10.21 -11.35 -9.41
C GLY A 70 11.42 -11.00 -8.54
N PHE A 71 11.43 -11.46 -7.29
CA PHE A 71 12.52 -11.26 -6.37
C PHE A 71 13.81 -11.94 -6.84
N VAL A 72 13.73 -13.23 -7.22
CA VAL A 72 14.87 -13.94 -7.78
C VAL A 72 15.34 -13.30 -9.07
N ARG A 73 14.42 -12.85 -9.94
CA ARG A 73 14.78 -12.11 -11.16
C ARG A 73 15.59 -10.86 -10.85
N PHE A 74 15.13 -10.04 -9.90
CA PHE A 74 15.85 -8.86 -9.47
C PHE A 74 17.27 -9.17 -9.00
N LEU A 75 17.46 -10.22 -8.20
CA LEU A 75 18.78 -10.61 -7.70
C LEU A 75 19.78 -10.93 -8.81
N TYR A 76 19.30 -11.37 -9.98
CA TYR A 76 20.13 -11.80 -11.11
C TYR A 76 20.25 -10.76 -12.21
N THR A 77 19.21 -9.96 -12.44
CA THR A 77 19.12 -9.05 -13.60
C THR A 77 19.02 -7.58 -13.21
N GLY A 78 18.86 -7.27 -11.92
CA GLY A 78 18.59 -5.91 -11.43
C GLY A 78 17.17 -5.41 -11.71
N THR A 79 16.26 -6.26 -12.21
CA THR A 79 14.85 -5.91 -12.42
C THR A 79 13.92 -7.07 -12.08
N TYR A 80 12.83 -6.79 -11.36
CA TYR A 80 11.80 -7.81 -11.07
C TYR A 80 10.69 -7.88 -12.12
N ALA A 81 10.63 -6.92 -13.05
CA ALA A 81 9.63 -6.92 -14.11
C ALA A 81 9.99 -7.95 -15.20
N PRO A 82 9.02 -8.69 -15.76
CA PRO A 82 9.31 -9.62 -16.84
C PRO A 82 9.84 -8.89 -18.08
N SER A 83 11.01 -9.30 -18.59
CA SER A 83 11.46 -8.87 -19.91
C SER A 83 10.77 -9.76 -20.95
N ARG A 84 9.86 -9.22 -21.75
CA ARG A 84 9.36 -9.96 -22.93
C ARG A 84 10.51 -10.06 -23.92
N VAL A 85 11.08 -11.26 -24.05
CA VAL A 85 12.11 -11.58 -25.04
C VAL A 85 11.41 -11.72 -26.39
N ASP A 86 11.13 -10.60 -27.05
CA ASP A 86 10.83 -10.50 -28.49
C ASP A 86 11.05 -9.05 -28.99
N GLY A 87 12.31 -8.61 -28.94
CA GLY A 87 12.91 -7.78 -30.00
C GLY A 87 12.76 -6.25 -29.99
N VAL A 88 11.75 -5.62 -29.39
CA VAL A 88 11.67 -4.15 -29.26
C VAL A 88 10.90 -3.81 -28.00
N GLY A 89 11.57 -3.28 -26.98
CA GLY A 89 10.88 -2.96 -25.72
C GLY A 89 11.80 -2.38 -24.66
N CYS A 90 12.36 -1.21 -24.96
CA CYS A 90 12.96 -0.36 -23.93
C CYS A 90 11.87 0.53 -23.31
N LEU A 91 11.84 0.49 -21.97
CA LEU A 91 11.40 1.50 -20.99
C LEU A 91 9.96 1.44 -20.39
N TYR A 92 8.94 0.85 -21.03
CA TYR A 92 7.53 1.03 -20.60
C TYR A 92 6.52 -0.12 -20.85
N ASP A 93 6.90 -1.33 -21.28
CA ASP A 93 5.92 -2.34 -21.71
C ASP A 93 5.39 -3.21 -20.55
N ASP A 94 4.12 -3.27 -20.15
CA ASP A 94 2.92 -2.48 -20.38
C ASP A 94 2.05 -2.79 -19.15
N VAL A 95 1.74 -1.80 -18.31
CA VAL A 95 0.90 -1.90 -17.10
C VAL A 95 -0.52 -2.38 -17.46
N PRO A 96 -1.21 -3.24 -16.65
CA PRO A 96 -1.05 -3.33 -15.20
C PRO A 96 -0.57 -4.69 -14.68
N THR A 97 0.63 -4.67 -14.09
CA THR A 97 0.97 -5.57 -12.98
C THR A 97 0.28 -5.12 -11.70
N SER A 98 0.12 -6.02 -10.73
CA SER A 98 -0.54 -5.76 -9.45
C SER A 98 0.13 -4.61 -8.66
N LEU A 99 -0.65 -3.65 -8.18
CA LEU A 99 -0.15 -2.60 -7.28
C LEU A 99 0.37 -3.20 -5.97
N LEU A 100 -0.27 -4.28 -5.50
CA LEU A 100 0.15 -5.03 -4.33
C LEU A 100 1.53 -5.66 -4.52
N LEU A 101 1.82 -6.24 -5.70
CA LEU A 101 3.15 -6.79 -6.01
C LEU A 101 4.23 -5.73 -5.78
N HIS A 102 4.05 -4.52 -6.30
CA HIS A 102 5.06 -3.47 -6.13
C HIS A 102 5.22 -3.04 -4.67
N CYS A 103 4.13 -2.94 -3.91
CA CYS A 103 4.20 -2.66 -2.47
C CYS A 103 4.96 -3.77 -1.71
N GLN A 104 4.76 -5.04 -2.08
CA GLN A 104 5.47 -6.17 -1.49
C GLN A 104 6.95 -6.19 -1.88
N MET A 105 7.28 -5.88 -3.13
CA MET A 105 8.67 -5.74 -3.58
C MET A 105 9.38 -4.56 -2.90
N TYR A 106 8.67 -3.45 -2.66
CA TYR A 106 9.17 -2.32 -1.88
C TYR A 106 9.57 -2.76 -0.46
N ARG A 107 8.70 -3.53 0.21
CA ARG A 107 8.98 -4.09 1.54
C ARG A 107 10.14 -5.06 1.54
N LEU A 108 10.26 -5.92 0.52
CA LEU A 108 11.44 -6.80 0.36
C LEU A 108 12.73 -5.97 0.21
N GLY A 109 12.67 -4.90 -0.59
CA GLY A 109 13.79 -3.98 -0.78
C GLY A 109 14.24 -3.31 0.53
N GLU A 110 13.29 -2.90 1.37
CA GLU A 110 13.60 -2.40 2.71
C GLU A 110 14.14 -3.49 3.65
N THR A 111 13.50 -4.66 3.68
CA THR A 111 13.81 -5.71 4.66
C THR A 111 15.23 -6.26 4.50
N PHE A 112 15.73 -6.34 3.26
CA PHE A 112 17.06 -6.89 2.96
C PHE A 112 18.05 -5.82 2.47
N ASP A 113 17.78 -4.55 2.77
CA ASP A 113 18.65 -3.41 2.46
C ASP A 113 19.09 -3.35 0.98
N MET A 114 18.10 -3.42 0.08
CA MET A 114 18.27 -3.31 -1.37
C MET A 114 17.63 -2.02 -1.87
N PRO A 115 18.37 -0.89 -1.85
CA PRO A 115 17.83 0.42 -2.22
C PRO A 115 17.35 0.49 -3.67
N ASP A 116 18.01 -0.23 -4.59
CA ASP A 116 17.63 -0.26 -6.01
C ASP A 116 16.27 -0.96 -6.20
N LEU A 117 16.03 -2.06 -5.47
CA LEU A 117 14.73 -2.74 -5.50
C LEU A 117 13.63 -1.84 -4.94
N LYS A 118 13.90 -1.21 -3.79
CA LYS A 118 12.96 -0.30 -3.13
C LYS A 118 12.60 0.88 -4.04
N THR A 119 13.59 1.46 -4.71
CA THR A 119 13.41 2.56 -5.66
C THR A 119 12.62 2.12 -6.88
N GLN A 120 12.99 0.99 -7.49
CA GLN A 120 12.29 0.45 -8.65
C GLN A 120 10.82 0.16 -8.32
N ALA A 121 10.55 -0.43 -7.14
CA ALA A 121 9.21 -0.72 -6.68
C ALA A 121 8.37 0.55 -6.46
N TYR A 122 8.94 1.59 -5.85
CA TYR A 122 8.27 2.87 -5.68
C TYR A 122 7.93 3.54 -7.02
N VAL A 123 8.88 3.57 -7.95
CA VAL A 123 8.66 4.13 -9.30
C VAL A 123 7.54 3.38 -10.02
N ASN A 124 7.47 2.05 -9.87
CA ASN A 124 6.41 1.26 -10.46
C ASN A 124 5.04 1.51 -9.80
N VAL A 125 4.98 1.80 -8.49
CA VAL A 125 3.74 2.27 -7.84
C VAL A 125 3.27 3.59 -8.44
N LEU A 126 4.17 4.58 -8.59
CA LEU A 126 3.83 5.86 -9.21
C LEU A 126 3.29 5.68 -10.63
N ARG A 127 4.01 4.91 -11.46
CA ARG A 127 3.59 4.63 -12.85
C ARG A 127 2.21 3.99 -12.93
N GLN A 128 1.92 3.03 -12.05
CA GLN A 128 0.63 2.34 -12.01
C GLN A 128 -0.51 3.29 -11.63
N CYS A 129 -0.29 4.13 -10.63
CA CYS A 129 -1.23 5.16 -10.23
C CYS A 129 -1.48 6.17 -11.36
N GLU A 130 -0.41 6.70 -11.97
CA GLU A 130 -0.49 7.68 -13.06
C GLU A 130 -1.15 7.10 -14.32
N PHE A 131 -0.79 5.87 -14.70
CA PHE A 131 -1.41 5.18 -15.83
C PHE A 131 -2.90 4.98 -15.59
N ALA A 132 -3.27 4.52 -14.39
CA ALA A 132 -4.67 4.29 -14.05
C ALA A 132 -5.49 5.58 -14.07
N CYS A 133 -4.92 6.77 -13.82
CA CYS A 133 -5.65 8.03 -13.98
C CYS A 133 -6.17 8.27 -15.40
N SER A 134 -5.56 7.65 -16.41
CA SER A 134 -5.99 7.72 -17.81
C SER A 134 -6.67 6.44 -18.31
N SER A 135 -6.83 5.44 -17.45
CA SER A 135 -7.48 4.16 -17.73
C SER A 135 -8.96 4.21 -17.31
N PRO A 136 -9.86 3.43 -17.93
CA PRO A 136 -11.20 3.21 -17.39
C PRO A 136 -11.20 2.30 -16.14
N GLU A 137 -10.11 1.59 -15.89
CA GLU A 137 -9.98 0.61 -14.81
C GLU A 137 -9.03 1.07 -13.71
N GLN A 138 -9.37 0.76 -12.46
CA GLN A 138 -8.49 0.95 -11.30
C GLN A 138 -7.28 -0.02 -11.33
N PRO A 139 -6.16 0.31 -10.65
CA PRO A 139 -5.03 -0.59 -10.52
C PRO A 139 -5.44 -1.94 -9.95
N ILE A 140 -4.85 -2.99 -10.52
CA ILE A 140 -5.04 -4.35 -10.04
C ILE A 140 -4.60 -4.44 -8.58
N ASP A 141 -5.43 -5.09 -7.76
CA ASP A 141 -5.24 -5.29 -6.33
C ASP A 141 -5.13 -4.00 -5.49
N LEU A 142 -5.68 -2.86 -5.94
CA LEU A 142 -5.68 -1.59 -5.21
C LEU A 142 -6.03 -1.76 -3.72
N CYS A 143 -7.18 -2.36 -3.41
CA CYS A 143 -7.63 -2.49 -2.03
C CYS A 143 -6.71 -3.38 -1.17
N ALA A 144 -6.12 -4.42 -1.76
CA ALA A 144 -5.17 -5.27 -1.06
C ALA A 144 -3.83 -4.55 -0.85
N ALA A 145 -3.39 -3.74 -1.83
CA ALA A 145 -2.22 -2.88 -1.70
C ALA A 145 -2.40 -1.86 -0.57
N VAL A 146 -3.55 -1.19 -0.48
CA VAL A 146 -3.85 -0.24 0.62
C VAL A 146 -3.77 -0.96 1.98
N ARG A 147 -4.43 -2.11 2.14
CA ARG A 147 -4.33 -2.88 3.39
C ARG A 147 -2.87 -3.22 3.73
N PHE A 148 -2.11 -3.64 2.73
CA PHE A 148 -0.71 -4.01 2.91
C PHE A 148 0.16 -2.82 3.35
N VAL A 149 0.05 -1.66 2.68
CA VAL A 149 0.90 -0.50 3.00
C VAL A 149 0.56 0.08 4.37
N TYR A 150 -0.71 0.11 4.79
CA TYR A 150 -1.05 0.59 6.13
C TYR A 150 -0.66 -0.43 7.22
N GLN A 151 -0.65 -1.72 6.91
CA GLN A 151 -0.26 -2.74 7.87
C GLN A 151 1.26 -2.80 8.07
N TYR A 152 2.04 -2.69 7.00
CA TYR A 152 3.47 -2.99 7.02
C TYR A 152 4.38 -1.82 6.68
N LEU A 153 3.84 -0.75 6.09
CA LEU A 153 4.59 0.39 5.56
C LEU A 153 3.96 1.73 6.01
N SER A 154 3.34 1.78 7.19
CA SER A 154 2.64 2.97 7.69
C SER A 154 3.56 4.18 7.94
N GLY A 155 4.88 3.95 8.08
CA GLY A 155 5.89 5.01 8.16
C GLY A 155 6.40 5.54 6.81
N HIS A 156 5.87 5.04 5.68
CA HIS A 156 6.35 5.37 4.35
C HIS A 156 5.45 6.41 3.67
N GLU A 157 5.57 7.66 4.11
CA GLU A 157 4.73 8.78 3.67
C GLU A 157 4.67 8.91 2.14
N LEU A 158 5.81 8.85 1.44
CA LEU A 158 5.84 8.94 -0.02
C LEU A 158 5.00 7.86 -0.73
N LEU A 159 5.02 6.63 -0.20
CA LEU A 159 4.26 5.52 -0.77
C LEU A 159 2.76 5.68 -0.48
N LEU A 160 2.43 6.08 0.74
CA LEU A 160 1.06 6.34 1.15
C LEU A 160 0.47 7.50 0.33
N ASP A 161 1.21 8.60 0.19
CA ASP A 161 0.80 9.77 -0.57
C ASP A 161 0.53 9.43 -2.03
N ALA A 162 1.38 8.64 -2.69
CA ALA A 162 1.16 8.20 -4.06
C ALA A 162 -0.20 7.50 -4.22
N ILE A 163 -0.49 6.55 -3.34
CA ILE A 163 -1.72 5.74 -3.39
C ILE A 163 -2.95 6.58 -3.00
N ILE A 164 -2.85 7.40 -1.95
CA ILE A 164 -3.93 8.30 -1.51
C ILE A 164 -4.25 9.30 -2.62
N ASN A 165 -3.22 9.91 -3.22
CA ASN A 165 -3.40 10.89 -4.28
C ASN A 165 -4.14 10.31 -5.48
N TYR A 166 -3.80 9.07 -5.87
CA TYR A 166 -4.54 8.33 -6.87
C TYR A 166 -6.01 8.11 -6.47
N CYS A 167 -6.26 7.60 -5.27
CA CYS A 167 -7.61 7.32 -4.79
C CYS A 167 -8.49 8.58 -4.78
N VAL A 168 -7.92 9.74 -4.43
CA VAL A 168 -8.62 11.02 -4.45
C VAL A 168 -8.86 11.53 -5.87
N GLU A 169 -7.84 11.46 -6.73
CA GLU A 169 -7.92 11.90 -8.14
C GLU A 169 -8.97 11.11 -8.92
N CYS A 170 -8.99 9.78 -8.74
CA CYS A 170 -9.83 8.86 -9.49
C CYS A 170 -11.12 8.46 -8.74
N LEU A 171 -11.41 9.06 -7.59
CA LEU A 171 -12.51 8.66 -6.71
C LEU A 171 -13.85 8.51 -7.45
N LEU A 172 -14.19 9.51 -8.27
CA LEU A 172 -15.44 9.53 -9.03
C LEU A 172 -15.30 8.82 -10.38
N THR A 173 -14.17 9.00 -11.07
CA THR A 173 -13.93 8.44 -12.40
C THR A 173 -13.99 6.91 -12.37
N HIS A 174 -13.39 6.29 -11.36
CA HIS A 174 -13.43 4.83 -11.17
C HIS A 174 -14.54 4.36 -10.24
N ARG A 175 -15.40 5.28 -9.78
CA ARG A 175 -16.53 4.97 -8.89
C ARG A 175 -16.08 4.17 -7.66
N LEU A 176 -14.93 4.51 -7.07
CA LEU A 176 -14.39 3.80 -5.91
C LEU A 176 -15.41 3.68 -4.75
N PRO A 177 -16.29 4.67 -4.48
CA PRO A 177 -17.33 4.51 -3.45
C PRO A 177 -18.42 3.47 -3.76
N GLU A 178 -18.53 3.01 -5.01
CA GLU A 178 -19.46 1.96 -5.43
C GLU A 178 -18.80 0.58 -5.45
N ASP A 179 -17.46 0.52 -5.38
CA ASP A 179 -16.70 -0.72 -5.25
C ASP A 179 -16.84 -1.27 -3.83
N ALA A 180 -17.39 -2.48 -3.69
CA ALA A 180 -17.64 -3.08 -2.38
C ALA A 180 -16.35 -3.38 -1.60
N ALA A 181 -15.25 -3.73 -2.26
CA ALA A 181 -13.99 -4.00 -1.58
C ALA A 181 -13.37 -2.70 -1.03
N PHE A 182 -13.55 -1.60 -1.76
CA PHE A 182 -13.20 -0.25 -1.29
C PHE A 182 -14.15 0.20 -0.16
N ALA A 183 -15.46 -0.12 -0.29
CA ALA A 183 -16.52 0.01 0.73
C ALA A 183 -16.15 -0.62 2.09
N ASP A 184 -15.59 -1.81 2.03
CA ASP A 184 -15.15 -2.48 3.25
C ASP A 184 -13.85 -1.88 3.76
N LEU A 185 -12.92 -1.54 2.85
CA LEU A 185 -11.61 -0.99 3.19
C LEU A 185 -11.68 0.31 3.99
N VAL A 186 -12.42 1.32 3.54
CA VAL A 186 -12.50 2.61 4.26
C VAL A 186 -13.30 2.46 5.56
N TYR A 187 -14.24 1.51 5.65
CA TYR A 187 -14.94 1.21 6.89
C TYR A 187 -14.04 0.54 7.94
N GLU A 188 -13.24 -0.44 7.52
CA GLU A 188 -12.31 -1.22 8.37
C GLU A 188 -11.09 -0.39 8.78
N LEU A 189 -10.48 0.33 7.82
CA LEU A 189 -9.21 1.00 8.00
C LEU A 189 -9.40 2.50 8.23
N ARG A 190 -9.73 2.86 9.47
CA ARG A 190 -10.08 4.25 9.85
C ARG A 190 -8.98 5.27 9.58
N VAL A 191 -7.72 4.87 9.70
CA VAL A 191 -6.58 5.75 9.41
C VAL A 191 -6.58 6.13 7.92
N PHE A 192 -6.75 5.15 7.03
CA PHE A 192 -6.88 5.41 5.59
C PHE A 192 -8.07 6.31 5.27
N ALA A 193 -9.22 6.10 5.91
CA ALA A 193 -10.38 6.99 5.76
C ALA A 193 -10.08 8.44 6.16
N GLN A 194 -9.33 8.63 7.25
CA GLN A 194 -8.91 9.95 7.71
C GLN A 194 -7.94 10.60 6.73
N ASP A 195 -6.98 9.85 6.20
CA ASP A 195 -5.98 10.37 5.26
C ASP A 195 -6.60 10.75 3.91
N LEU A 196 -7.55 9.96 3.40
CA LEU A 196 -8.36 10.34 2.23
C LEU A 196 -9.10 11.67 2.46
N ASN A 197 -9.76 11.80 3.61
CA ASN A 197 -10.50 13.03 3.96
C ASN A 197 -9.60 14.25 4.08
N ASN A 198 -8.44 14.08 4.72
CA ASN A 198 -7.46 15.13 4.85
C ASN A 198 -6.98 15.58 3.46
N ASN A 199 -6.62 14.65 2.59
CA ASN A 199 -6.13 14.95 1.24
C ASN A 199 -7.20 15.68 0.40
N VAL A 200 -8.45 15.23 0.43
CA VAL A 200 -9.59 15.89 -0.26
C VAL A 200 -9.78 17.31 0.25
N ARG A 201 -9.74 17.52 1.58
CA ARG A 201 -9.88 18.87 2.17
C ARG A 201 -8.76 19.79 1.72
N HIS A 202 -7.51 19.33 1.71
CA HIS A 202 -6.38 20.14 1.24
C HIS A 202 -6.56 20.58 -0.22
N ARG A 203 -6.97 19.67 -1.11
CA ARG A 203 -7.24 20.01 -2.53
C ARG A 203 -8.43 20.94 -2.72
N GLY A 204 -9.45 20.83 -1.87
CA GLY A 204 -10.60 21.75 -1.83
C GLY A 204 -10.20 23.19 -1.50
N PHE A 205 -9.21 23.38 -0.62
CA PHE A 205 -8.66 24.72 -0.30
C PHE A 205 -7.82 25.32 -1.43
N GLU A 206 -7.13 24.51 -2.24
CA GLU A 206 -6.30 25.00 -3.36
C GLU A 206 -7.12 25.39 -4.60
N SER A 207 -8.36 24.89 -4.73
CA SER A 207 -9.22 25.07 -5.91
C SER A 207 -10.25 26.19 -5.82
N GLU A 208 -10.17 27.09 -4.82
CA GLU A 208 -11.07 28.23 -4.61
C GLU A 208 -11.12 29.26 -5.77
N SER A 209 -10.38 29.05 -6.86
CA SER A 209 -10.49 29.91 -8.05
C SER A 209 -11.26 29.33 -9.23
N LYS A 210 -11.47 28.01 -9.40
CA LYS A 210 -12.20 27.46 -10.57
C LYS A 210 -12.73 26.03 -10.41
N PHE A 211 -13.59 25.68 -9.45
CA PHE A 211 -14.41 24.45 -9.58
C PHE A 211 -15.62 24.49 -8.63
N THR A 212 -16.62 25.33 -8.95
CA THR A 212 -17.89 25.43 -8.23
C THR A 212 -18.84 24.23 -8.43
N ASN A 213 -18.34 23.06 -8.80
CA ASN A 213 -19.17 21.86 -8.96
C ASN A 213 -18.49 20.54 -8.54
N THR A 214 -17.31 20.61 -7.91
CA THR A 214 -16.75 19.42 -7.27
C THR A 214 -17.51 19.24 -5.97
N PHE A 215 -18.52 18.36 -6.06
CA PHE A 215 -19.15 17.67 -4.95
C PHE A 215 -18.16 17.61 -3.80
N VAL A 216 -18.37 18.46 -2.79
CA VAL A 216 -17.74 18.25 -1.48
C VAL A 216 -17.99 16.77 -1.25
N ILE A 217 -16.95 15.98 -0.96
CA ILE A 217 -17.17 14.78 -0.17
C ILE A 217 -17.68 15.35 1.13
N THR A 218 -18.96 15.71 1.15
CA THR A 218 -19.60 16.26 2.30
C THR A 218 -19.37 15.19 3.33
N GLU A 219 -19.14 15.64 4.55
CA GLU A 219 -19.39 14.79 5.70
C GLU A 219 -20.63 13.91 5.43
N ASP A 220 -21.67 14.39 4.76
CA ASP A 220 -22.79 13.57 4.30
C ASP A 220 -22.46 12.38 3.35
N LEU A 221 -21.57 12.39 2.36
CA LEU A 221 -21.35 11.16 1.57
C LEU A 221 -20.66 10.04 2.36
N LEU A 222 -19.76 10.41 3.26
CA LEU A 222 -19.04 9.47 4.11
C LEU A 222 -19.84 9.11 5.37
N LEU A 223 -20.59 10.04 5.95
CA LEU A 223 -21.42 9.81 7.12
C LEU A 223 -22.75 9.15 6.74
N THR A 224 -23.36 9.50 5.61
CA THR A 224 -24.67 8.96 5.19
C THR A 224 -24.54 7.61 4.48
N ARG A 225 -23.41 7.34 3.79
CA ARG A 225 -23.19 6.06 3.08
C ARG A 225 -22.25 5.09 3.83
N TRP A 226 -21.37 5.57 4.73
CA TRP A 226 -20.36 4.73 5.41
C TRP A 226 -20.44 4.72 6.94
N GLN A 227 -21.46 5.36 7.54
CA GLN A 227 -21.75 5.33 8.98
C GLN A 227 -20.51 5.51 9.88
N LEU A 228 -19.57 6.37 9.50
CA LEU A 228 -18.44 6.70 10.38
C LEU A 228 -18.98 7.60 11.53
N PRO A 229 -18.63 7.36 12.80
CA PRO A 229 -19.11 8.20 13.88
C PRO A 229 -18.51 9.60 13.76
N LYS A 230 -19.37 10.62 13.82
CA LYS A 230 -18.97 12.03 13.86
C LYS A 230 -17.96 12.24 15.00
N GLN A 231 -16.75 12.66 14.67
CA GLN A 231 -15.83 13.12 15.71
C GLN A 231 -16.34 14.45 16.25
N SER A 232 -16.81 14.45 17.50
CA SER A 232 -17.22 15.65 18.19
C SER A 232 -16.00 16.53 18.49
N SER A 233 -15.84 17.61 17.73
CA SER A 233 -14.96 18.72 18.07
C SER A 233 -15.55 19.49 19.27
N ASN A 234 -15.26 19.04 20.49
CA ASN A 234 -15.56 19.83 21.69
C ASN A 234 -14.37 20.73 22.03
N CYS A 235 -14.22 21.81 21.25
CA CYS A 235 -13.64 23.05 21.75
C CYS A 235 -14.78 23.81 22.45
N GLY A 236 -14.77 23.81 23.78
CA GLY A 236 -15.84 24.42 24.58
C GLY A 236 -15.34 24.84 25.95
N GLN A 237 -14.78 26.05 26.00
CA GLN A 237 -14.46 26.78 27.22
C GLN A 237 -15.63 26.73 28.23
N ARG A 238 -15.40 26.17 29.41
CA ARG A 238 -16.33 26.29 30.55
C ARG A 238 -16.04 27.58 31.32
N HIS A 239 -16.72 28.66 30.96
CA HIS A 239 -16.99 29.75 31.89
C HIS A 239 -18.29 29.46 32.65
N THR A 240 -18.19 29.06 33.91
CA THR A 240 -19.31 28.91 34.83
C THR A 240 -19.78 30.28 35.32
N ARG A 241 -20.92 30.74 34.81
CA ARG A 241 -21.64 31.93 35.29
C ARG A 241 -22.68 31.50 36.34
N GLN A 242 -22.44 31.82 37.60
CA GLN A 242 -23.40 31.63 38.71
C GLN A 242 -24.70 32.42 38.44
N ARG A 243 -25.85 31.75 38.48
CA ARG A 243 -27.17 32.38 38.60
C ARG A 243 -27.74 32.17 39.99
N ARG A 244 -28.02 33.28 40.65
CA ARG A 244 -28.75 33.43 41.92
C ARG A 244 -30.20 32.95 41.79
N THR A 245 -30.72 32.29 42.81
CA THR A 245 -32.15 32.09 43.06
C THR A 245 -32.61 33.02 44.20
N PRO A 246 -33.83 33.58 44.14
CA PRO A 246 -34.48 34.16 45.31
C PRO A 246 -35.61 33.24 45.78
N ARG A 247 -35.69 32.95 47.09
CA ARG A 247 -36.92 32.43 47.71
C ARG A 247 -37.24 33.19 49.00
N GLU A 248 -38.46 33.71 48.94
CA GLU A 248 -39.36 34.36 49.90
C GLU A 248 -39.13 34.11 51.39
N LYS A 249 -39.20 35.21 52.15
CA LYS A 249 -39.43 35.25 53.60
C LYS A 249 -40.92 35.42 53.85
N THR A 250 -41.55 34.49 54.56
CA THR A 250 -42.88 34.69 55.14
C THR A 250 -42.75 34.80 56.66
N TYR A 251 -43.21 35.93 57.18
CA TYR A 251 -43.19 36.33 58.58
C TYR A 251 -44.48 35.82 59.25
N ARG A 252 -44.39 35.10 60.37
CA ARG A 252 -45.47 35.04 61.37
C ARG A 252 -44.85 35.17 62.77
N ARG A 253 -45.28 36.22 63.47
CA ARG A 253 -44.90 36.58 64.83
C ARG A 253 -46.00 36.14 65.80
N SER A 254 -45.56 35.49 66.89
CA SER A 254 -46.00 35.60 68.30
C SER A 254 -47.48 35.45 68.68
N ALA A 255 -47.74 34.47 69.55
CA ALA A 255 -48.15 34.70 70.94
C ALA A 255 -47.45 33.66 71.83
#